data_AF-A0A2V6LSE0-F1
#
_entry.id   AF-A0A2V6LSE0-F1
#
_cell.length_a   1.000
_cell.length_b   1.000
_cell.length_c   1.000
_cell.angle_alpha   90.00
_cell.angle_beta   90.00
_cell.angle_gamma   90.00
#
_symmetry.space_group_name_H-M   'P 1'
#
loop_
_entity.id
_entity.type
_entity.pdbx_description
1 polymer ?
#
loop_
_entity_poly.entity_id
_entity_poly.type
_entity_poly.pdbx_seq_one_letter_code
_entity_poly.pdbx_strand_id
1 'polypeptide(L)'
;MPFEEFEDAETIDNERRKAIAKSIRIISVEELKKLGEEMFDDPDRPWRQTFLQFIAEHPGATFHHASAGEGVIFVYSRDGDKGLWYLPGSGIGPLSEGGRRLMKEAIAAGR
;
A
#
# COMPACT_ATOMS: atom_id res chain seq x y z
N MET A 1 33.61 8.67 -14.83
CA MET A 1 32.98 7.86 -13.77
C MET A 1 31.88 7.07 -14.44
N PRO A 2 31.90 5.73 -14.45
CA PRO A 2 30.80 4.98 -15.03
C PRO A 2 29.63 5.03 -14.04
N PHE A 3 28.46 5.42 -14.54
CA PHE A 3 27.22 5.24 -13.82
C PHE A 3 26.98 3.74 -13.81
N GLU A 4 27.35 3.09 -12.71
CA GLU A 4 26.99 1.70 -12.42
C GLU A 4 25.47 1.61 -12.54
N GLU A 5 25.06 0.94 -13.61
CA GLU A 5 23.86 0.15 -13.77
C GLU A 5 22.66 0.70 -12.99
N PHE A 6 21.79 1.40 -13.71
CA PHE A 6 20.38 1.43 -13.36
C PHE A 6 19.90 -0.02 -13.43
N GLU A 7 20.16 -0.80 -12.38
CA GLU A 7 19.47 -2.06 -12.11
C GLU A 7 17.99 -1.69 -11.96
N ASP A 8 17.36 -1.69 -13.14
CA ASP A 8 16.04 -2.23 -13.31
C ASP A 8 14.91 -1.52 -12.57
N ALA A 9 14.62 -0.27 -12.91
CA ALA A 9 13.31 0.30 -12.58
C ALA A 9 12.16 -0.62 -13.05
N GLU A 10 12.36 -1.35 -14.16
CA GLU A 10 11.41 -2.32 -14.71
C GLU A 10 11.39 -3.66 -13.94
N THR A 11 12.54 -4.19 -13.50
CA THR A 11 12.58 -5.43 -12.71
C THR A 11 12.12 -5.19 -11.27
N ILE A 12 12.42 -4.03 -10.68
CA ILE A 12 11.82 -3.59 -9.41
C ILE A 12 10.30 -3.49 -9.57
N ASP A 13 9.78 -2.89 -10.64
CA ASP A 13 8.32 -2.84 -10.88
C ASP A 13 7.70 -4.25 -11.03
N ASN A 14 8.41 -5.15 -11.71
CA ASN A 14 7.95 -6.53 -11.95
C ASN A 14 7.98 -7.38 -10.66
N GLU A 15 9.02 -7.26 -9.84
CA GLU A 15 9.12 -7.90 -8.52
C GLU A 15 8.04 -7.37 -7.57
N ARG A 16 7.83 -6.05 -7.54
CA ARG A 16 6.76 -5.42 -6.77
C ARG A 16 5.39 -5.89 -7.22
N ARG A 17 5.13 -5.95 -8.53
CA ARG A 17 3.87 -6.48 -9.08
C ARG A 17 3.63 -7.92 -8.65
N LYS A 18 4.66 -8.79 -8.69
CA LYS A 18 4.55 -10.18 -8.24
C LYS A 18 4.30 -10.27 -6.73
N ALA A 19 4.97 -9.46 -5.92
CA ALA A 19 4.78 -9.43 -4.47
C ALA A 19 3.35 -8.99 -4.09
N ILE A 20 2.86 -7.95 -4.76
CA ILE A 20 1.49 -7.45 -4.61
C ILE A 20 0.52 -8.53 -5.02
N ALA A 21 0.64 -9.10 -6.22
CA ALA A 21 -0.28 -10.13 -6.71
C ALA A 21 -0.33 -11.37 -5.81
N LYS A 22 0.78 -11.77 -5.19
CA LYS A 22 0.82 -12.89 -4.24
C LYS A 22 0.20 -12.56 -2.88
N SER A 23 0.29 -11.31 -2.45
CA SER A 23 -0.06 -10.89 -1.08
C SER A 23 -1.36 -10.08 -1.00
N ILE A 24 -1.94 -9.73 -2.15
CA ILE A 24 -3.13 -8.90 -2.21
C ILE A 24 -4.30 -9.65 -1.61
N ARG A 25 -4.91 -9.02 -0.61
CA ARG A 25 -6.11 -9.54 0.04
C ARG A 25 -7.06 -8.40 0.36
N ILE A 26 -8.34 -8.73 0.40
CA ILE A 26 -9.34 -7.82 0.94
C ILE A 26 -9.11 -7.73 2.44
N ILE A 27 -9.09 -6.51 2.96
CA ILE A 27 -8.93 -6.25 4.39
C ILE A 27 -10.07 -5.38 4.87
N SER A 28 -10.63 -5.73 6.02
CA SER A 28 -11.68 -4.95 6.66
C SER A 28 -11.08 -3.71 7.32
N VAL A 29 -11.91 -2.67 7.48
CA VAL A 29 -11.57 -1.45 8.22
C VAL A 29 -11.01 -1.75 9.62
N GLU A 30 -11.60 -2.72 10.32
CA GLU A 30 -11.17 -3.11 11.68
C GLU A 30 -9.78 -3.74 11.70
N GLU A 31 -9.50 -4.64 10.75
CA GLU A 31 -8.18 -5.26 10.60
C GLU A 31 -7.15 -4.25 10.12
N LEU A 32 -7.53 -3.30 9.27
CA LEU A 32 -6.66 -2.22 8.85
C LEU A 32 -6.29 -1.30 10.02
N LYS A 33 -7.26 -1.00 10.92
CA LYS A 33 -7.00 -0.23 12.14
C LYS A 33 -6.03 -0.96 13.07
N LYS A 34 -6.24 -2.26 13.32
CA LYS A 34 -5.30 -3.07 14.11
C LYS A 34 -3.90 -3.10 13.50
N LEU A 35 -3.81 -3.29 12.18
CA LEU A 35 -2.55 -3.21 11.45
C LEU A 35 -1.90 -1.85 11.65
N GLY A 36 -2.67 -0.76 11.58
CA GLY A 36 -2.23 0.58 11.97
C GLY A 36 -1.68 0.63 13.39
N GLU A 37 -2.39 0.10 14.38
CA GLU A 37 -1.95 0.10 15.77
C GLU A 37 -0.68 -0.72 16.01
N GLU A 38 -0.52 -1.86 15.34
CA GLU A 38 0.73 -2.64 15.39
C GLU A 38 1.89 -1.95 14.66
N MET A 39 1.58 -1.18 13.62
CA MET A 39 2.57 -0.48 12.80
C MET A 39 3.02 0.85 13.41
N PHE A 40 2.13 1.56 14.10
CA PHE A 40 2.40 2.85 14.74
C PHE A 40 2.70 2.61 16.22
N ASP A 41 3.99 2.37 16.52
CA ASP A 41 4.49 2.23 17.90
C ASP A 41 4.20 3.49 18.75
N ASP A 42 4.09 4.65 18.09
CA ASP A 42 3.82 5.93 18.73
C ASP A 42 2.44 6.51 18.31
N PRO A 43 1.54 6.79 19.27
CA PRO A 43 0.18 7.24 19.00
C PRO A 43 0.09 8.69 18.50
N ASP A 44 1.13 9.51 18.71
CA ASP A 44 1.20 10.93 18.35
C ASP A 44 1.82 11.14 16.94
N ARG A 45 2.17 10.05 16.24
CA ARG A 45 2.64 10.12 14.86
C ARG A 45 1.55 10.76 13.98
N PRO A 46 1.84 11.87 13.28
CA PRO A 46 0.87 12.55 12.42
C PRO A 46 0.33 11.64 11.30
N TRP A 47 1.10 10.62 10.94
CA TRP A 47 0.75 9.61 9.95
C TRP A 47 -0.38 8.67 10.40
N ARG A 48 -0.52 8.42 11.71
CA ARG A 48 -1.63 7.62 12.27
C ARG A 48 -2.96 8.31 12.01
N GLN A 49 -3.01 9.63 12.22
CA GLN A 49 -4.21 10.41 11.94
C GLN A 49 -4.56 10.37 10.45
N THR A 50 -3.60 10.55 9.54
CA THR A 50 -3.82 10.44 8.09
C THR A 50 -4.36 9.07 7.69
N PHE A 51 -3.82 8.00 8.28
CA PHE A 51 -4.27 6.64 8.01
C PHE A 51 -5.70 6.41 8.51
N LEU A 52 -6.00 6.81 9.74
CA LEU A 52 -7.36 6.71 10.29
C LEU A 52 -8.37 7.57 9.54
N GLN A 53 -7.97 8.77 9.10
CA GLN A 53 -8.79 9.67 8.28
C GLN A 53 -9.15 9.01 6.94
N PHE A 54 -8.16 8.42 6.25
CA PHE A 54 -8.38 7.72 4.99
C PHE A 54 -9.36 6.55 5.11
N ILE A 55 -9.27 5.79 6.21
CA ILE A 55 -10.20 4.71 6.52
C ILE A 55 -11.61 5.28 6.77
N ALA A 56 -11.71 6.35 7.55
CA ALA A 56 -12.97 6.99 7.92
C ALA A 56 -13.66 7.70 6.75
N GLU A 57 -12.91 8.19 5.76
CA GLU A 57 -13.46 8.75 4.52
C GLU A 57 -14.13 7.70 3.63
N HIS A 58 -13.80 6.42 3.82
CA HIS A 58 -14.26 5.33 2.96
C HIS A 58 -14.85 4.14 3.77
N PRO A 59 -15.87 4.36 4.63
CA PRO A 59 -16.34 3.36 5.60
C PRO A 59 -17.03 2.14 4.97
N GLY A 60 -17.48 2.25 3.72
CA GLY A 60 -18.09 1.16 2.95
C GLY A 60 -17.25 0.66 1.78
N ALA A 61 -16.02 1.17 1.60
CA ALA A 61 -15.19 0.78 0.48
C ALA A 61 -14.50 -0.56 0.72
N THR A 62 -14.27 -1.29 -0.37
CA THR A 62 -13.45 -2.50 -0.30
C THR A 62 -11.98 -2.12 -0.33
N PHE A 63 -11.32 -2.19 0.83
CA PHE A 63 -9.89 -1.98 0.94
C PHE A 63 -9.13 -3.24 0.56
N HIS A 64 -8.08 -3.04 -0.22
CA HIS A 64 -7.15 -4.07 -0.63
C HIS A 64 -5.81 -3.76 0.01
N HIS A 65 -5.28 -4.73 0.73
CA HIS A 65 -3.97 -4.67 1.35
C HIS A 65 -3.03 -5.61 0.60
N ALA A 66 -1.85 -5.11 0.26
CA ALA A 66 -0.80 -5.92 -0.35
C ALA A 66 0.59 -5.50 0.15
N SER A 67 1.51 -6.46 0.24
CA SER A 67 2.93 -6.15 0.44
C SER A 67 3.57 -5.86 -0.91
N ALA A 68 4.16 -4.67 -1.04
CA ALA A 68 4.86 -4.20 -2.23
C ALA A 68 6.37 -4.49 -2.18
N GLY A 69 6.81 -5.42 -1.33
CA GLY A 69 8.23 -5.76 -1.16
C GLY A 69 8.96 -4.81 -0.20
N GLU A 70 10.09 -5.26 0.34
CA GLU A 70 10.93 -4.50 1.30
C GLU A 70 10.18 -3.96 2.54
N GLY A 71 9.09 -4.63 2.95
CA GLY A 71 8.26 -4.19 4.07
C GLY A 71 7.33 -3.01 3.75
N VAL A 72 7.26 -2.57 2.50
CA VAL A 72 6.29 -1.57 2.04
C VAL A 72 4.90 -2.22 1.92
N ILE A 73 3.91 -1.59 2.53
CA ILE A 73 2.52 -2.02 2.52
C ILE A 73 1.71 -1.03 1.71
N PHE A 74 0.94 -1.55 0.76
CA PHE A 74 -0.02 -0.77 -0.03
C PHE A 74 -1.43 -1.04 0.47
N VAL A 75 -2.17 0.03 0.71
CA VAL A 75 -3.59 0.02 1.01
C VAL A 75 -4.32 0.77 -0.09
N TYR A 76 -5.23 0.10 -0.78
CA TYR A 76 -5.94 0.68 -1.92
C TYR A 76 -7.45 0.48 -1.78
N SER A 77 -8.19 1.57 -1.90
CA SER A 77 -9.65 1.58 -1.98
C SER A 77 -10.06 1.60 -3.45
N ARG A 78 -10.76 0.55 -3.88
CA ARG A 78 -11.23 0.44 -5.28
C ARG A 78 -12.31 1.47 -5.60
N ASP A 79 -13.24 1.70 -4.66
CA ASP A 79 -14.35 2.64 -4.83
C ASP A 79 -13.88 4.09 -4.96
N GLY A 80 -12.87 4.48 -4.18
CA GLY A 80 -12.36 5.84 -4.19
C GLY A 80 -11.26 6.10 -5.23
N ASP A 81 -10.75 5.07 -5.89
CA ASP A 81 -9.50 5.10 -6.67
C ASP A 81 -8.34 5.82 -5.93
N LYS A 82 -8.30 5.63 -4.62
CA LYS A 82 -7.31 6.23 -3.73
C LYS A 82 -6.57 5.12 -3.00
N GLY A 83 -5.33 5.39 -2.65
CA GLY A 83 -4.57 4.48 -1.83
C GLY A 83 -3.46 5.18 -1.09
N LEU A 84 -2.91 4.47 -0.12
CA LEU A 84 -1.77 4.87 0.68
C LEU A 84 -0.70 3.79 0.58
N TRP A 85 0.56 4.21 0.52
CA TRP A 85 1.68 3.33 0.80
C TRP A 85 2.18 3.67 2.21
N TYR A 86 2.62 2.64 2.90
CA TYR A 86 3.17 2.73 4.24
C TYR A 86 4.46 1.92 4.30
N LEU A 87 5.49 2.47 4.93
CA LEU A 87 6.74 1.79 5.22
C LEU A 87 7.07 2.00 6.70
N PRO A 88 7.05 0.94 7.53
CA PRO A 88 7.38 1.04 8.95
C PRO A 88 8.71 1.75 9.19
N GLY A 89 8.71 2.70 10.14
CA GLY A 89 9.90 3.48 10.49
C GLY A 89 10.33 4.54 9.48
N SER A 90 9.79 4.54 8.25
CA SER A 90 10.14 5.50 7.20
C SER A 90 9.05 6.54 6.98
N GLY A 91 7.81 6.12 6.67
CA GLY A 91 6.73 7.07 6.39
C GLY A 91 5.47 6.48 5.78
N ILE A 92 4.47 7.35 5.61
CA ILE A 92 3.22 7.07 4.87
C ILE A 92 3.03 8.13 3.79
N GLY A 93 2.43 7.76 2.67
CA GLY A 93 2.06 8.71 1.64
C GLY A 93 0.96 8.21 0.72
N PRO A 94 0.38 9.10 -0.10
CA PRO A 94 -0.56 8.69 -1.14
C PRO A 94 0.13 7.79 -2.17
N LEU A 95 -0.59 6.76 -2.60
CA LEU A 95 -0.16 5.91 -3.71
C LEU A 95 -0.08 6.75 -4.99
N SER A 96 1.05 6.64 -5.68
CA SER A 96 1.24 7.21 -7.01
C SER A 96 0.27 6.55 -8.02
N GLU A 97 0.11 7.17 -9.19
CA GLU A 97 -0.71 6.59 -10.26
C GLU A 97 -0.25 5.19 -10.67
N GLY A 98 1.06 4.97 -10.76
CA GLY A 98 1.64 3.65 -11.00
C GLY A 98 1.27 2.63 -9.92
N GLY A 99 1.40 3.01 -8.64
CA GLY A 99 1.02 2.13 -7.52
C GLY A 99 -0.47 1.78 -7.51
N ARG A 100 -1.35 2.74 -7.83
CA ARG A 100 -2.79 2.48 -7.98
C ARG A 100 -3.08 1.54 -9.14
N ARG A 101 -2.41 1.72 -10.28
CA ARG A 101 -2.53 0.84 -11.44
C ARG A 101 -2.11 -0.59 -11.10
N LEU A 102 -0.99 -0.78 -10.42
CA LEU A 102 -0.53 -2.09 -9.96
C LEU A 102 -1.57 -2.79 -9.08
N MET A 103 -2.17 -2.06 -8.14
CA MET A 103 -3.23 -2.61 -7.29
C MET A 103 -4.47 -3.00 -8.11
N LYS A 104 -4.92 -2.17 -9.06
CA LYS A 104 -6.03 -2.51 -9.97
C LYS A 104 -5.74 -3.77 -10.78
N GLU A 105 -4.54 -3.87 -11.34
CA GLU A 105 -4.10 -5.03 -12.13
C GLU A 105 -4.05 -6.30 -11.26
N ALA A 106 -3.52 -6.21 -10.04
CA ALA A 106 -3.49 -7.33 -9.11
C ALA A 106 -4.91 -7.79 -8.67
N ILE A 107 -5.83 -6.86 -8.43
CA ILE A 107 -7.24 -7.16 -8.12
C ILE A 107 -7.93 -7.83 -9.32
N ALA A 108 -7.65 -7.36 -10.53
CA ALA A 108 -8.21 -7.92 -11.75
C ALA A 108 -7.64 -9.32 -12.07
N ALA A 109 -6.37 -9.56 -11.77
CA ALA A 109 -5.69 -10.83 -12.01
C ALA A 109 -6.00 -11.91 -10.97
N GLY A 110 -6.40 -11.53 -9.75
CA GLY A 110 -6.79 -12.44 -8.66
C GLY A 110 -8.24 -12.92 -8.71
N ARG A 111 -8.98 -12.67 -9.80
CA ARG A 111 -10.39 -13.05 -10.02
C ARG A 111 -10.50 -14.12 -11.09
#